data_AF-A0A0C9SBP1-F1
#
_entry.id   AF-A0A0C9SBP1-F1
#
_cell.length_a   1.000
_cell.length_b   1.000
_cell.length_c   1.000
_cell.angle_alpha   90.00
_cell.angle_beta   90.00
_cell.angle_gamma   90.00
#
_symmetry.space_group_name_H-M   'P 1'
#
loop_
_entity.id
_entity.type
_entity.pdbx_description
1 polymer ?
#
loop_
_entity_poly.entity_id
_entity_poly.type
_entity_poly.pdbx_seq_one_letter_code
_entity_poly.pdbx_strand_id
1 'polypeptide(L)'
;FLLGKNETRLEPNAVGSCVDELSDEENERIPAKPQAAKAAESLIEAAMTEEQKTMEREAQQKQLEEIYRLMAEHSDKFGSTSMEEIVNQMALYR
;
A
#
# COMPACT_ATOMS: atom_id res chain seq x y z
N PHE A 1 12.94 43.14 38.00
CA PHE A 1 12.65 43.68 36.67
C PHE A 1 12.57 42.52 35.66
N LEU A 2 11.69 42.67 34.68
CA LEU A 2 11.02 41.64 33.88
C LEU A 2 11.83 40.99 32.74
N LEU A 3 11.39 39.76 32.43
CA LEU A 3 11.30 39.06 31.12
C LEU A 3 12.55 38.65 30.32
N GLY A 4 12.53 37.38 29.91
CA GLY A 4 13.27 36.87 28.76
C GLY A 4 12.98 35.39 28.51
N LYS A 5 11.90 35.07 27.78
CA LYS A 5 11.59 33.74 27.24
C LYS A 5 12.74 33.29 26.34
N ASN A 6 13.21 32.04 26.47
CA ASN A 6 13.89 31.33 25.39
C ASN A 6 13.56 29.83 25.46
N GLU A 7 12.90 29.35 24.41
CA GLU A 7 12.67 27.95 24.05
C GLU A 7 13.93 27.10 24.21
N THR A 8 13.79 25.96 24.89
CA THR A 8 14.74 24.85 24.77
C THR A 8 14.04 23.68 24.09
N ARG A 9 14.26 23.65 22.78
CA ARG A 9 14.17 22.51 21.86
C ARG A 9 14.60 21.21 22.54
N LEU A 10 13.66 20.26 22.69
CA LEU A 10 13.95 18.88 23.08
C LEU A 10 14.19 18.06 21.82
N GLU A 11 15.46 17.85 21.48
CA GLU A 11 15.90 16.72 20.64
C GLU A 11 16.34 15.59 21.57
N PRO A 12 15.71 14.41 21.54
CA PRO A 12 16.38 13.18 21.90
C PRO A 12 16.99 12.54 20.65
N ASN A 13 18.27 12.84 20.48
CA ASN A 13 19.26 12.03 19.78
C ASN A 13 19.19 10.56 20.26
N ALA A 14 19.10 9.61 19.33
CA ALA A 14 19.85 8.35 19.30
C ALA A 14 19.10 7.26 18.53
N VAL A 15 19.54 7.05 17.29
CA VAL A 15 19.86 5.73 16.70
C VAL A 15 19.07 4.56 17.31
N GLY A 16 17.87 4.32 16.78
CA GLY A 16 17.20 3.03 16.93
C GLY A 16 17.92 2.00 16.07
N SER A 17 18.82 1.27 16.72
CA SER A 17 19.60 0.15 16.19
C SER A 17 18.76 -0.76 15.30
N CYS A 18 19.11 -0.80 14.02
CA CYS A 18 18.75 -1.84 13.09
C CYS A 18 19.56 -3.10 13.40
N VAL A 19 19.23 -3.82 14.47
CA VAL A 19 19.50 -5.25 14.64
C VAL A 19 18.90 -5.70 15.97
N ASP A 20 17.83 -6.47 15.90
CA ASP A 20 17.70 -7.63 16.78
C ASP A 20 17.02 -8.76 16.00
N GLU A 21 17.84 -9.77 15.76
CA GLU A 21 17.53 -11.18 15.53
C GLU A 21 16.48 -11.55 14.47
N LEU A 22 17.00 -11.95 13.32
CA LEU A 22 16.42 -12.99 12.48
C LEU A 22 16.28 -14.27 13.31
N SER A 23 15.14 -14.45 13.99
CA SER A 23 14.69 -15.79 14.34
C SER A 23 14.11 -16.41 13.07
N ASP A 24 14.88 -17.30 12.45
CA ASP A 24 14.44 -18.18 11.36
C ASP A 24 13.40 -19.20 11.88
N GLU A 25 12.30 -18.72 12.47
CA GLU A 25 11.10 -19.52 12.56
C GLU A 25 10.52 -19.52 11.16
N GLU A 26 10.67 -20.64 10.45
CA GLU A 26 10.00 -20.91 9.19
C GLU A 26 8.51 -20.57 9.36
N ASN A 27 8.14 -19.36 8.94
CA ASN A 27 6.76 -18.96 8.81
C ASN A 27 6.20 -19.87 7.71
N GLU A 28 5.62 -21.00 8.11
CA GLU A 28 5.00 -21.97 7.23
C GLU A 28 4.18 -21.19 6.22
N ARG A 29 4.64 -21.18 4.97
CA ARG A 29 3.99 -20.45 3.89
C ARG A 29 2.67 -21.17 3.65
N ILE A 30 1.61 -20.73 4.34
CA ILE A 30 0.28 -21.32 4.19
C ILE A 30 -0.03 -21.25 2.70
N PRO A 31 -0.21 -22.40 2.02
CA PRO A 31 -0.47 -22.39 0.59
C PRO A 31 -1.80 -21.67 0.39
N ALA A 32 -1.75 -20.48 -0.20
CA ALA A 32 -2.94 -19.77 -0.61
C ALA A 32 -3.72 -20.71 -1.53
N LYS A 33 -4.98 -20.99 -1.19
CA LYS A 33 -5.89 -21.75 -2.05
C LYS A 33 -6.63 -20.73 -2.93
N PRO A 34 -6.12 -20.40 -4.14
CA PRO A 34 -6.66 -19.31 -4.95
C PRO A 34 -8.15 -19.48 -5.26
N GLN A 35 -8.63 -20.73 -5.35
CA GLN A 35 -10.05 -21.03 -5.55
C GLN A 35 -10.94 -20.62 -4.36
N ALA A 36 -10.44 -20.74 -3.13
CA ALA A 36 -11.17 -20.34 -1.94
C ALA A 36 -11.24 -18.81 -1.82
N ALA A 37 -10.16 -18.11 -2.20
CA ALA A 37 -10.12 -16.65 -2.23
C ALA A 37 -11.13 -16.09 -3.25
N LYS A 38 -11.12 -16.59 -4.50
CA LYS A 38 -12.08 -16.16 -5.53
C LYS A 38 -13.55 -16.40 -5.14
N ALA A 39 -13.82 -17.52 -4.47
CA ALA A 39 -15.17 -17.80 -3.98
C ALA A 39 -15.59 -16.82 -2.86
N ALA A 40 -14.68 -16.49 -1.95
CA ALA A 40 -14.94 -15.53 -0.89
C ALA A 40 -15.14 -14.11 -1.44
N GLU A 41 -14.32 -13.67 -2.39
CA GLU A 41 -14.45 -12.38 -3.09
C GLU A 41 -15.81 -12.26 -3.76
N SER A 42 -16.26 -13.29 -4.49
CA SER A 42 -17.56 -13.29 -5.14
C SER A 42 -18.72 -13.21 -4.14
N LEU A 43 -18.62 -13.88 -2.99
CA LEU A 43 -19.64 -13.79 -1.94
C LEU A 43 -19.69 -12.40 -1.30
N ILE A 44 -18.52 -11.78 -1.10
CA ILE A 44 -18.43 -10.42 -0.57
C ILE A 44 -19.04 -9.44 -1.56
N GLU A 45 -18.66 -9.51 -2.83
CA GLU A 45 -19.18 -8.63 -3.89
C GLU A 45 -20.70 -8.76 -4.04
N ALA A 46 -21.24 -9.98 -3.96
CA ALA A 46 -22.68 -10.23 -4.02
C ALA A 46 -23.43 -9.67 -2.79
N ALA A 47 -22.76 -9.56 -1.65
CA ALA A 47 -23.32 -9.00 -0.42
C ALA A 47 -23.16 -7.48 -0.30
N MET A 48 -22.38 -6.84 -1.17
CA MET A 48 -22.17 -5.39 -1.14
C MET A 48 -23.39 -4.61 -1.66
N THR A 49 -23.69 -3.50 -0.98
CA THR A 49 -24.65 -2.52 -1.48
C THR A 49 -24.08 -1.73 -2.66
N GLU A 50 -24.95 -1.10 -3.46
CA GLU A 50 -24.50 -0.29 -4.61
C GLU A 50 -23.65 0.92 -4.18
N GLU A 51 -23.91 1.48 -3.00
CA GLU A 51 -23.08 2.54 -2.41
C GLU A 51 -21.67 2.02 -2.11
N GLN A 52 -21.57 0.83 -1.49
CA GLN A 52 -20.28 0.19 -1.19
C GLN A 52 -19.50 -0.13 -2.47
N LYS A 53 -20.17 -0.64 -3.51
CA LYS A 53 -19.53 -0.89 -4.82
C LYS A 53 -19.01 0.39 -5.45
N THR A 54 -19.72 1.50 -5.26
CA THR A 54 -19.30 2.80 -5.78
C THR A 54 -18.08 3.32 -5.04
N MET A 55 -18.09 3.27 -3.71
CA MET A 55 -16.92 3.63 -2.89
C MET A 55 -15.69 2.79 -3.23
N GLU A 56 -15.87 1.49 -3.43
CA GLU A 56 -14.79 0.57 -3.80
C GLU A 56 -14.20 0.94 -5.18
N ARG A 57 -15.05 1.23 -6.17
CA ARG A 57 -14.60 1.68 -7.49
C ARG A 57 -13.80 2.99 -7.41
N GLU A 58 -14.27 3.95 -6.62
CA GLU A 58 -13.56 5.22 -6.42
C GLU A 58 -12.21 5.02 -5.71
N ALA A 59 -12.16 4.13 -4.71
CA ALA A 59 -10.92 3.80 -4.01
C ALA A 59 -9.90 3.15 -4.96
N GLN A 60 -10.35 2.18 -5.77
CA GLN A 60 -9.51 1.52 -6.78
C GLN A 60 -8.98 2.51 -7.82
N GLN A 61 -9.81 3.46 -8.26
CA GLN A 61 -9.37 4.49 -9.19
C GLN A 61 -8.28 5.38 -8.58
N LYS A 62 -8.46 5.84 -7.34
CA LYS A 62 -7.44 6.64 -6.64
C LYS A 62 -6.13 5.89 -6.44
N GLN A 63 -6.21 4.61 -6.09
CA GLN A 63 -5.01 3.77 -5.97
C GLN A 63 -4.27 3.64 -7.30
N LEU A 64 -4.99 3.42 -8.39
CA LEU A 64 -4.40 3.35 -9.73
C LEU A 64 -3.71 4.66 -10.12
N GLU A 65 -4.35 5.81 -9.85
CA GLU A 65 -3.77 7.14 -10.08
C GLU A 65 -2.51 7.40 -9.25
N GLU A 66 -2.48 6.95 -8.00
CA GLU A 66 -1.31 7.04 -7.13
C GLU A 66 -0.15 6.18 -7.65
N ILE A 67 -0.44 4.93 -8.05
CA ILE A 67 0.55 4.01 -8.63
C ILE A 67 1.14 4.62 -9.91
N TYR A 68 0.29 5.12 -10.81
CA TYR A 68 0.75 5.76 -12.03
C TYR A 68 1.64 6.96 -11.75
N ARG A 69 1.25 7.81 -10.80
CA ARG A 69 2.05 8.98 -10.40
C ARG A 69 3.42 8.59 -9.89
N LEU A 70 3.48 7.58 -9.01
CA LEU A 70 4.73 7.07 -8.46
C LEU A 70 5.64 6.47 -9.54
N MET A 71 5.06 5.73 -10.49
CA MET A 71 5.81 5.17 -11.62
C MET A 71 6.34 6.25 -12.56
N ALA A 72 5.54 7.30 -12.82
CA ALA A 72 5.95 8.42 -13.64
C ALA A 72 7.07 9.25 -12.99
N GLU A 73 7.00 9.48 -11.67
CA GLU A 73 8.04 10.15 -10.88
C GLU A 73 9.38 9.40 -10.95
N HIS A 74 9.31 8.07 -10.98
CA HIS A 74 10.47 7.18 -11.11
C HIS A 74 10.61 6.60 -12.52
N SER A 75 10.31 7.39 -13.56
CA SER A 75 10.38 6.96 -14.96
C SER A 75 11.79 6.52 -15.40
N ASP A 76 12.84 6.92 -14.70
CA ASP A 76 14.21 6.41 -14.89
C ASP A 76 14.33 4.90 -14.57
N LYS A 77 13.52 4.40 -13.64
CA LYS A 77 13.50 3.00 -13.18
C LYS A 77 12.47 2.16 -13.90
N PHE A 78 11.29 2.74 -14.15
CA PHE A 78 10.14 2.02 -14.70
C PHE A 78 9.91 2.28 -16.18
N GLY A 79 10.64 3.23 -16.78
CA GLY A 79 10.40 3.70 -18.13
C GLY A 79 9.13 4.55 -18.24
N SER A 80 8.87 5.04 -19.45
CA SER A 80 7.59 5.70 -19.76
C SER A 80 6.50 4.64 -19.82
N THR A 81 5.65 4.57 -18.79
CA THR A 81 4.51 3.65 -18.72
C THR A 81 3.21 4.45 -18.79
N SER A 82 2.23 3.95 -19.53
CA SER A 82 0.88 4.52 -19.62
C SER A 82 -0.08 3.90 -18.59
N MET A 83 -1.17 4.61 -18.29
CA MET A 83 -2.21 4.12 -17.37
C MET A 83 -2.80 2.77 -17.83
N GLU A 84 -3.00 2.60 -19.14
CA GLU A 84 -3.52 1.37 -19.74
C GLU A 84 -2.58 0.18 -19.51
N GLU A 85 -1.27 0.40 -19.65
CA GLU A 85 -0.26 -0.63 -19.38
C GLU A 85 -0.25 -1.06 -17.91
N ILE A 86 -0.45 -0.13 -16.98
CA ILE A 86 -0.56 -0.46 -15.54
C ILE A 86 -1.82 -1.28 -15.26
N VAL A 87 -2.96 -0.90 -15.84
CA VAL A 87 -4.22 -1.66 -15.70
C VAL A 87 -4.05 -3.09 -16.23
N ASN A 88 -3.42 -3.25 -17.39
CA ASN A 88 -3.13 -4.56 -17.98
C ASN A 88 -2.20 -5.40 -17.11
N GLN A 89 -1.16 -4.79 -16.52
CA GLN A 89 -0.27 -5.49 -15.58
C GLN A 89 -1.02 -5.95 -14.33
N MET A 90 -1.89 -5.10 -13.76
CA MET A 90 -2.69 -5.47 -12.60
C MET A 90 -3.72 -6.57 -12.90
N ALA A 91 -4.16 -6.73 -14.15
CA ALA A 91 -5.09 -7.80 -14.54
C ALA A 91 -4.46 -9.21 -14.41
N LEU A 92 -3.13 -9.33 -14.52
CA LEU A 92 -2.42 -10.60 -14.42
C LEU A 92 -2.42 -11.20 -13.01
N TYR A 93 -2.70 -10.38 -12.00
CA TYR A 93 -2.67 -10.78 -10.59
C TYR A 93 -4.07 -11.05 -10.01
N ARG A 94 -5.12 -11.09 -10.84
CA ARG A 94 -6.53 -11.26 -10.43
C ARG A 94 -7.06 -12.68 -10.68
#